data_AF-A0AAE9WQQ1-F1
#
_entry.id   AF-A0AAE9WQQ1-F1
#
_cell.length_a   1.000
_cell.length_b   1.000
_cell.length_c   1.000
_cell.angle_alpha   90.00
_cell.angle_beta   90.00
_cell.angle_gamma   90.00
#
_symmetry.space_group_name_H-M   'P 1'
#
loop_
_entity.id
_entity.type
_entity.pdbx_description
1 polymer ?
#
loop_
_entity_poly.entity_id
_entity_poly.type
_entity_poly.pdbx_seq_one_letter_code
_entity_poly.pdbx_strand_id
1 'polypeptide(L)'
;MDDDICGNFVVLRTYLPDELGESAKIDFKSSSSLKKYCPNGNCNTNLDKIMAGFLWLFEENCSKFQKTPSDENKMITIFLYIISWLSYKLNQNSEYNFTTINDFYTKHVNDNQQYTSIINDVSKCTNFKKIIDKQKDFLNINIEDMSNFYDAFKLLCNIHDNVTRNVYDNTLSGNAIHFFNKYSEINDYYNIENTLYSKILSFLSTDYNNLKTKCDKNLDQSKKFPILPTERATKTFLRQSSIQISVVPMTFIFCALLIYLGIVYKRSSFDFRKRIQKLNLRIKKITKKINH
;
A
#
# COMPACT_ATOMS: atom_id res chain seq x y z
N MET A 1 -14.17 -9.00 4.49
CA MET A 1 -12.90 -9.65 4.15
C MET A 1 -12.98 -11.13 4.41
N ASP A 2 -12.59 -11.92 3.40
CA ASP A 2 -12.49 -13.38 3.47
C ASP A 2 -11.17 -13.79 4.12
N ASP A 3 -11.20 -14.88 4.89
CA ASP A 3 -10.09 -15.29 5.76
C ASP A 3 -8.83 -15.70 5.00
N ASP A 4 -9.04 -16.07 3.74
CA ASP A 4 -8.06 -16.62 2.84
C ASP A 4 -7.24 -15.59 2.05
N ILE A 5 -7.67 -14.33 2.02
CA ILE A 5 -7.04 -13.30 1.19
C ILE A 5 -5.71 -12.87 1.82
N CYS A 6 -5.73 -12.48 3.09
CA CYS A 6 -4.53 -11.97 3.79
C CYS A 6 -3.44 -13.02 3.97
N GLY A 7 -3.81 -14.29 4.12
CA GLY A 7 -2.87 -15.38 4.38
C GLY A 7 -1.79 -15.48 3.30
N ASN A 8 -2.17 -15.39 2.02
CA ASN A 8 -1.22 -15.46 0.91
C ASN A 8 -0.22 -14.29 0.93
N PHE A 9 -0.68 -13.07 1.22
CA PHE A 9 0.20 -11.90 1.35
C PHE A 9 1.11 -11.99 2.59
N VAL A 10 0.62 -12.52 3.71
CA VAL A 10 1.45 -12.79 4.90
C VAL A 10 2.60 -13.74 4.56
N VAL A 11 2.29 -14.86 3.88
CA VAL A 11 3.31 -15.80 3.42
C VAL A 11 4.31 -15.11 2.50
N LEU A 12 3.84 -14.36 1.51
CA LEU A 12 4.73 -13.70 0.56
C LEU A 12 5.68 -12.70 1.22
N ARG A 13 5.22 -11.95 2.21
CA ARG A 13 6.03 -10.98 2.97
C ARG A 13 7.19 -11.62 3.73
N THR A 14 7.14 -12.92 4.02
CA THR A 14 8.29 -13.62 4.62
C THR A 14 9.47 -13.75 3.65
N TYR A 15 9.20 -13.76 2.35
CA TYR A 15 10.19 -13.85 1.27
C TYR A 15 10.48 -12.49 0.62
N LEU A 16 9.47 -11.62 0.55
CA LEU A 16 9.52 -10.27 -0.04
C LEU A 16 8.97 -9.24 0.96
N PRO A 17 9.76 -8.82 1.95
CA PRO A 17 9.35 -7.83 2.94
C PRO A 17 8.85 -6.54 2.32
N ASP A 18 7.89 -5.88 2.98
CA ASP A 18 7.33 -4.61 2.52
C ASP A 18 8.20 -3.42 2.85
N GLU A 19 8.85 -3.42 4.02
CA GLU A 19 9.60 -2.26 4.48
C GLU A 19 10.99 -2.22 3.81
N LEU A 20 11.33 -1.05 3.26
CA LEU A 20 12.63 -0.83 2.63
C LEU A 20 13.77 -1.04 3.64
N GLY A 21 14.72 -1.90 3.29
CA GLY A 21 15.85 -2.24 4.16
C GLY A 21 15.59 -3.37 5.15
N GLU A 22 14.36 -3.90 5.24
CA GLU A 22 14.10 -5.12 5.99
C GLU A 22 14.61 -6.34 5.20
N SER A 23 15.36 -7.22 5.88
CA SER A 23 15.82 -8.47 5.28
C SER A 23 14.70 -9.50 5.24
N ALA A 24 14.60 -10.27 4.15
CA ALA A 24 13.68 -11.41 4.08
C ALA A 24 13.90 -12.36 5.25
N LYS A 25 12.81 -12.79 5.90
CA LYS A 25 12.87 -13.73 7.03
C LYS A 25 13.29 -15.12 6.58
N ILE A 26 12.90 -15.48 5.35
CA ILE A 26 13.24 -16.74 4.71
C ILE A 26 13.87 -16.40 3.36
N ASP A 27 14.91 -17.14 2.98
CA ASP A 27 15.51 -16.99 1.66
C ASP A 27 14.46 -17.29 0.58
N PHE A 28 14.25 -16.36 -0.36
CA PHE A 28 13.37 -16.55 -1.50
C PHE A 28 13.70 -17.84 -2.25
N LYS A 29 15.00 -18.19 -2.36
CA LYS A 29 15.47 -19.39 -3.08
C LYS A 29 15.13 -20.71 -2.39
N SER A 30 14.80 -20.69 -1.10
CA SER A 30 14.44 -21.91 -0.36
C SER A 30 12.97 -22.29 -0.54
N SER A 31 12.12 -21.41 -1.07
CA SER A 31 10.72 -21.71 -1.36
C SER A 31 10.57 -22.46 -2.68
N SER A 32 10.32 -23.78 -2.62
CA SER A 32 10.02 -24.57 -3.82
C SER A 32 8.77 -24.06 -4.56
N SER A 33 7.77 -23.58 -3.81
CA SER A 33 6.51 -23.06 -4.36
C SER A 33 6.69 -21.77 -5.15
N LEU A 34 7.56 -20.84 -4.71
CA LEU A 34 7.85 -19.61 -5.44
C LEU A 34 8.89 -19.83 -6.54
N LYS A 35 9.89 -20.69 -6.30
CA LYS A 35 10.97 -20.99 -7.23
C LYS A 35 10.49 -21.53 -8.57
N LYS A 36 9.36 -22.24 -8.60
CA LYS A 36 8.77 -22.75 -9.85
C LYS A 36 8.40 -21.64 -10.85
N TYR A 37 8.19 -20.41 -10.37
CA TYR A 37 7.89 -19.25 -11.23
C TYR A 37 9.13 -18.42 -11.58
N CYS A 38 10.30 -18.81 -11.09
CA CYS A 38 11.53 -18.10 -11.41
C CYS A 38 12.00 -18.39 -12.83
N PRO A 39 12.45 -17.37 -13.58
CA PRO A 39 13.21 -17.57 -14.80
C PRO A 39 14.41 -18.47 -14.52
N ASN A 40 14.55 -19.56 -15.28
CA ASN A 40 15.61 -20.57 -15.12
C ASN A 40 15.76 -21.11 -13.69
N GLY A 41 14.69 -21.04 -12.88
CA GLY A 41 14.65 -21.54 -11.51
C GLY A 41 15.42 -20.73 -10.47
N ASN A 42 16.00 -19.56 -10.78
CA ASN A 42 16.94 -18.90 -9.86
C ASN A 42 16.59 -17.46 -9.42
N CYS A 43 15.61 -16.79 -10.04
CA CYS A 43 15.16 -15.41 -9.73
C CYS A 43 16.32 -14.48 -9.35
N ASN A 44 17.16 -14.16 -10.33
CA ASN A 44 18.43 -13.49 -10.08
C ASN A 44 18.26 -12.00 -9.79
N THR A 45 17.22 -11.38 -10.35
CA THR A 45 16.93 -9.94 -10.17
C THR A 45 15.78 -9.72 -9.18
N ASN A 46 15.67 -8.50 -8.65
CA ASN A 46 14.51 -8.13 -7.84
C ASN A 46 13.21 -8.20 -8.66
N LEU A 47 13.26 -7.84 -9.94
CA LEU A 47 12.13 -7.96 -10.85
C LEU A 47 11.69 -9.42 -11.04
N ASP A 48 12.64 -10.36 -11.16
CA ASP A 48 12.33 -11.79 -11.27
C ASP A 48 11.58 -12.28 -10.03
N LYS A 49 12.01 -11.85 -8.84
CA LYS A 49 11.36 -12.22 -7.58
C LYS A 49 9.96 -11.61 -7.47
N ILE A 50 9.80 -10.36 -7.87
CA ILE A 50 8.49 -9.68 -7.91
C ILE A 50 7.56 -10.42 -8.87
N MET A 51 8.03 -10.76 -10.07
CA MET A 51 7.25 -11.52 -11.06
C MET A 51 6.87 -12.90 -10.55
N ALA A 52 7.80 -13.63 -9.93
CA ALA A 52 7.52 -14.94 -9.34
C ALA A 52 6.51 -14.84 -8.18
N GLY A 53 6.62 -13.83 -7.31
CA GLY A 53 5.65 -13.55 -6.27
C GLY A 53 4.26 -13.19 -6.81
N PHE A 54 4.21 -12.38 -7.87
CA PHE A 54 2.98 -12.03 -8.57
C PHE A 54 2.30 -13.28 -9.14
N LEU A 55 3.03 -14.11 -9.89
CA LEU A 55 2.49 -15.35 -10.48
C LEU A 55 2.00 -16.34 -9.42
N TRP A 56 2.72 -16.47 -8.31
CA TRP A 56 2.29 -17.30 -7.19
C TRP A 56 1.02 -16.79 -6.53
N LEU A 57 0.96 -15.50 -6.15
CA LEU A 57 -0.27 -14.91 -5.61
C LEU A 57 -1.44 -15.11 -6.55
N PHE A 58 -1.19 -14.95 -7.85
CA PHE A 58 -2.20 -15.08 -8.86
C PHE A 58 -2.74 -16.51 -8.95
N GLU A 59 -1.88 -17.54 -9.07
CA GLU A 59 -2.31 -18.95 -9.16
C GLU A 59 -3.03 -19.41 -7.88
N GLU A 60 -2.49 -19.09 -6.70
CA GLU A 60 -3.08 -19.47 -5.41
C GLU A 60 -4.47 -18.87 -5.20
N ASN A 61 -4.69 -17.63 -5.65
CA ASN A 61 -5.97 -16.98 -5.51
C ASN A 61 -6.97 -17.42 -6.60
N CYS A 62 -6.56 -17.55 -7.87
CA CYS A 62 -7.51 -17.90 -8.93
C CYS A 62 -8.03 -19.34 -8.79
N SER A 63 -7.21 -20.27 -8.33
CA SER A 63 -7.59 -21.68 -8.12
C SER A 63 -8.72 -21.86 -7.08
N LYS A 64 -8.91 -20.90 -6.16
CA LYS A 64 -9.98 -20.97 -5.14
C LYS A 64 -11.38 -20.76 -5.71
N PHE A 65 -11.50 -20.09 -6.86
CA PHE A 65 -12.79 -19.68 -7.43
C PHE A 65 -13.36 -20.64 -8.49
N GLN A 66 -12.80 -21.84 -8.59
CA GLN A 66 -13.27 -22.86 -9.52
C GLN A 66 -14.54 -23.57 -9.00
N LYS A 67 -14.58 -23.92 -7.71
CA LYS A 67 -15.54 -24.91 -7.16
C LYS A 67 -16.86 -24.33 -6.65
N THR A 68 -16.94 -23.02 -6.44
CA THR A 68 -18.12 -22.36 -5.87
C THR A 68 -18.66 -21.31 -6.84
N PRO A 69 -19.98 -21.07 -6.91
CA PRO A 69 -20.53 -19.87 -7.52
C PRO A 69 -19.87 -18.67 -6.85
N SER A 70 -18.85 -18.14 -7.51
CA SER A 70 -17.94 -17.17 -6.91
C SER A 70 -18.59 -15.81 -6.95
N ASP A 71 -18.64 -15.13 -5.82
CA ASP A 71 -19.01 -13.72 -5.76
C ASP A 71 -18.06 -12.92 -6.67
N GLU A 72 -18.62 -12.35 -7.75
CA GLU A 72 -17.89 -11.52 -8.72
C GLU A 72 -17.16 -10.37 -8.01
N ASN A 73 -17.79 -9.73 -7.02
CA ASN A 73 -17.17 -8.66 -6.25
C ASN A 73 -15.95 -9.14 -5.46
N LYS A 74 -16.00 -10.36 -4.92
CA LYS A 74 -14.88 -10.94 -4.18
C LYS A 74 -13.67 -11.20 -5.10
N MET A 75 -13.89 -11.71 -6.31
CA MET A 75 -12.81 -11.90 -7.28
C MET A 75 -12.21 -10.56 -7.73
N ILE A 76 -13.06 -9.55 -7.97
CA ILE A 76 -12.60 -8.20 -8.31
C ILE A 76 -11.74 -7.64 -7.17
N THR A 77 -12.22 -7.76 -5.92
CA THR A 77 -11.50 -7.30 -4.73
C THR A 77 -10.10 -7.92 -4.62
N ILE A 78 -10.00 -9.24 -4.80
CA ILE A 78 -8.72 -9.95 -4.76
C ILE A 78 -7.79 -9.52 -5.91
N PHE A 79 -8.33 -9.39 -7.11
CA PHE A 79 -7.55 -8.87 -8.25
C PHE A 79 -6.98 -7.47 -7.94
N LEU A 80 -7.80 -6.58 -7.39
CA LEU A 80 -7.36 -5.24 -6.97
C LEU A 80 -6.25 -5.28 -5.91
N TYR A 81 -6.33 -6.18 -4.93
CA TYR A 81 -5.29 -6.35 -3.91
C TYR A 81 -4.00 -6.95 -4.47
N ILE A 82 -4.09 -7.85 -5.45
CA ILE A 82 -2.91 -8.40 -6.13
C ILE A 82 -2.19 -7.30 -6.92
N ILE A 83 -2.93 -6.53 -7.73
CA ILE A 83 -2.30 -5.48 -8.55
C ILE A 83 -1.86 -4.28 -7.71
N SER A 84 -2.47 -4.02 -6.53
CA SER A 84 -1.95 -3.00 -5.59
C SER A 84 -0.65 -3.43 -4.94
N TRP A 85 -0.55 -4.70 -4.51
CA TRP A 85 0.72 -5.25 -4.02
C TRP A 85 1.81 -5.20 -5.10
N LEU A 86 1.48 -5.60 -6.33
CA LEU A 86 2.41 -5.55 -7.45
C LEU A 86 2.89 -4.11 -7.67
N SER A 87 1.96 -3.16 -7.70
CA SER A 87 2.29 -1.74 -7.84
C SER A 87 3.21 -1.28 -6.71
N TYR A 88 2.91 -1.62 -5.46
CA TYR A 88 3.74 -1.28 -4.31
C TYR A 88 5.18 -1.78 -4.46
N LYS A 89 5.37 -3.03 -4.87
CA LYS A 89 6.70 -3.60 -5.09
C LYS A 89 7.43 -2.98 -6.28
N LEU A 90 6.72 -2.68 -7.36
CA LEU A 90 7.29 -2.02 -8.52
C LEU A 90 7.70 -0.57 -8.20
N ASN A 91 6.89 0.15 -7.42
CA ASN A 91 7.18 1.51 -6.98
C ASN A 91 8.43 1.60 -6.08
N GLN A 92 8.72 0.52 -5.34
CA GLN A 92 9.94 0.39 -4.54
C GLN A 92 11.19 0.04 -5.35
N ASN A 93 11.03 -0.46 -6.59
CA ASN A 93 12.13 -0.93 -7.40
C ASN A 93 12.72 0.19 -8.25
N SER A 94 13.90 0.68 -7.88
CA SER A 94 14.58 1.76 -8.61
C SER A 94 15.19 1.35 -9.95
N GLU A 95 15.29 0.04 -10.24
CA GLU A 95 15.94 -0.47 -11.46
C GLU A 95 15.03 -0.36 -12.70
N TYR A 96 13.71 -0.33 -12.51
CA TYR A 96 12.74 -0.35 -13.60
C TYR A 96 11.59 0.61 -13.33
N ASN A 97 11.42 1.59 -14.23
CA ASN A 97 10.34 2.55 -14.15
C ASN A 97 9.19 2.11 -15.05
N PHE A 98 8.06 1.76 -14.44
CA PHE A 98 6.79 1.54 -15.11
C PHE A 98 5.84 2.66 -14.66
N THR A 99 5.16 3.30 -15.61
CA THR A 99 4.22 4.39 -15.27
C THR A 99 2.92 3.79 -14.75
N THR A 100 2.39 2.81 -15.50
CA THR A 100 1.14 2.11 -15.20
C THR A 100 1.38 0.62 -15.01
N ILE A 101 0.42 -0.07 -14.39
CA ILE A 101 0.44 -1.53 -14.28
C ILE A 101 0.41 -2.17 -15.68
N ASN A 102 -0.29 -1.55 -16.63
CA ASN A 102 -0.38 -2.01 -18.00
C ASN A 102 0.98 -2.00 -18.72
N ASP A 103 1.87 -1.07 -18.40
CA ASP A 103 3.24 -1.06 -18.94
C ASP A 103 4.01 -2.32 -18.50
N PHE A 104 3.88 -2.69 -17.23
CA PHE A 104 4.47 -3.92 -16.70
C PHE A 104 3.84 -5.15 -17.35
N TYR A 105 2.51 -5.20 -17.47
CA TYR A 105 1.82 -6.32 -18.11
C TYR A 105 2.25 -6.52 -19.55
N THR A 106 2.29 -5.44 -20.34
CA THR A 106 2.69 -5.47 -21.74
C THR A 106 4.12 -5.98 -21.90
N LYS A 107 5.04 -5.54 -21.03
CA LYS A 107 6.45 -5.89 -21.15
C LYS A 107 6.81 -7.27 -20.58
N HIS A 108 6.11 -7.71 -19.53
CA HIS A 108 6.55 -8.87 -18.73
C HIS A 108 5.50 -9.97 -18.52
N VAL A 109 4.21 -9.69 -18.74
CA VAL A 109 3.12 -10.63 -18.40
C VAL A 109 2.44 -11.21 -19.65
N ASN A 110 2.10 -10.38 -20.64
CA ASN A 110 1.25 -10.77 -21.77
C ASN A 110 1.84 -11.94 -22.58
N ASP A 111 3.15 -11.92 -22.84
CA ASP A 111 3.85 -12.97 -23.59
C ASP A 111 4.53 -14.00 -22.67
N ASN A 112 4.28 -13.93 -21.36
CA ASN A 112 4.86 -14.85 -20.41
C ASN A 112 4.16 -16.22 -20.47
N GLN A 113 4.92 -17.26 -20.82
CA GLN A 113 4.39 -18.63 -20.96
C GLN A 113 3.78 -19.17 -19.66
N GLN A 114 4.37 -18.86 -18.50
CA GLN A 114 3.86 -19.33 -17.21
C GLN A 114 2.53 -18.65 -16.87
N TYR A 115 2.45 -17.32 -17.02
CA TYR A 115 1.20 -16.59 -16.85
C TYR A 115 0.11 -17.13 -17.78
N THR A 116 0.45 -17.31 -19.06
CA THR A 116 -0.45 -17.84 -20.09
C THR A 116 -0.95 -19.24 -19.73
N SER A 117 -0.08 -20.09 -19.20
CA SER A 117 -0.45 -21.43 -18.74
C SER A 117 -1.41 -21.37 -17.54
N ILE A 118 -1.16 -20.50 -16.56
CA ILE A 118 -2.00 -20.36 -15.37
C ILE A 118 -3.39 -19.84 -15.75
N ILE A 119 -3.45 -18.76 -16.54
CA ILE A 119 -4.72 -18.09 -16.86
C ILE A 119 -5.61 -18.92 -17.79
N ASN A 120 -5.00 -19.75 -18.65
CA ASN A 120 -5.73 -20.64 -19.56
C ASN A 120 -6.01 -22.02 -18.98
N ASP A 121 -5.52 -22.33 -17.77
CA ASP A 121 -5.86 -23.57 -17.09
C ASP A 121 -7.35 -23.56 -16.72
N VAL A 122 -8.15 -24.23 -17.55
CA VAL A 122 -9.61 -24.30 -17.40
C VAL A 122 -9.99 -24.93 -16.06
N SER A 123 -9.11 -25.80 -15.55
CA SER A 123 -9.28 -26.49 -14.26
C SER A 123 -8.92 -25.61 -13.06
N LYS A 124 -8.46 -24.38 -13.25
CA LYS A 124 -8.09 -23.49 -12.13
C LYS A 124 -8.69 -22.09 -12.23
N CYS A 125 -8.47 -21.39 -13.34
CA CYS A 125 -8.55 -19.91 -13.35
C CYS A 125 -9.57 -19.32 -14.34
N THR A 126 -10.46 -20.14 -14.93
CA THR A 126 -11.48 -19.71 -15.91
C THR A 126 -12.32 -18.52 -15.45
N ASN A 127 -12.85 -18.55 -14.22
CA ASN A 127 -13.71 -17.48 -13.71
C ASN A 127 -12.91 -16.19 -13.45
N PHE A 128 -11.73 -16.34 -12.87
CA PHE A 128 -10.84 -15.22 -12.58
C PHE A 128 -10.37 -14.51 -13.86
N LYS A 129 -10.07 -15.28 -14.92
CA LYS A 129 -9.76 -14.73 -16.25
C LYS A 129 -10.86 -13.81 -16.76
N LYS A 130 -12.12 -14.27 -16.75
CA LYS A 130 -13.27 -13.47 -17.20
C LYS A 130 -13.40 -12.17 -16.40
N ILE A 131 -13.12 -12.20 -15.10
CA ILE A 131 -13.13 -11.00 -14.26
C ILE A 131 -12.04 -10.03 -14.68
N ILE A 132 -10.81 -10.50 -14.86
CA ILE A 132 -9.69 -9.65 -15.29
C ILE A 132 -9.97 -9.00 -16.64
N ASP A 133 -10.48 -9.78 -17.60
CA ASP A 133 -10.82 -9.27 -18.93
C ASP A 133 -11.87 -8.14 -18.86
N LYS A 134 -12.86 -8.26 -17.96
CA LYS A 134 -13.85 -7.20 -17.70
C LYS A 134 -13.29 -6.00 -16.93
N GLN A 135 -12.27 -6.21 -16.10
CA GLN A 135 -11.73 -5.21 -15.18
C GLN A 135 -10.35 -4.69 -15.61
N LYS A 136 -9.96 -4.91 -16.86
CA LYS A 136 -8.66 -4.52 -17.43
C LYS A 136 -8.36 -3.03 -17.28
N ASP A 137 -9.38 -2.18 -17.19
CA ASP A 137 -9.20 -0.74 -17.08
C ASP A 137 -8.45 -0.34 -15.80
N PHE A 138 -8.51 -1.16 -14.73
CA PHE A 138 -7.71 -0.94 -13.52
C PHE A 138 -6.21 -1.07 -13.76
N LEU A 139 -5.77 -1.75 -14.83
CA LEU A 139 -4.35 -1.83 -15.19
C LEU A 139 -3.80 -0.49 -15.69
N ASN A 140 -4.66 0.44 -16.11
CA ASN A 140 -4.24 1.76 -16.57
C ASN A 140 -3.98 2.75 -15.42
N ILE A 141 -4.20 2.33 -14.17
CA ILE A 141 -3.88 3.15 -13.00
C ILE A 141 -2.36 3.28 -12.86
N ASN A 142 -1.89 4.46 -12.48
CA ASN A 142 -0.48 4.70 -12.21
C ASN A 142 0.00 3.83 -11.06
N ILE A 143 1.23 3.34 -11.16
CA ILE A 143 1.80 2.47 -10.11
C ILE A 143 1.88 3.18 -8.77
N GLU A 144 2.26 4.46 -8.75
CA GLU A 144 2.32 5.25 -7.52
C GLU A 144 0.92 5.35 -6.85
N ASP A 145 -0.09 5.72 -7.63
CA ASP A 145 -1.47 5.82 -7.15
C ASP A 145 -1.99 4.47 -6.65
N MET A 146 -1.74 3.39 -7.40
CA MET A 146 -2.20 2.05 -7.03
C MET A 146 -1.49 1.52 -5.76
N SER A 147 -0.21 1.89 -5.58
CA SER A 147 0.58 1.53 -4.39
C SER A 147 -0.03 2.08 -3.10
N ASN A 148 -0.63 3.27 -3.13
CA ASN A 148 -1.26 3.89 -1.95
C ASN A 148 -2.43 3.04 -1.40
N PHE A 149 -3.13 2.30 -2.26
CA PHE A 149 -4.19 1.39 -1.82
C PHE A 149 -3.66 0.12 -1.16
N TYR A 150 -2.44 -0.32 -1.51
CA TYR A 150 -1.82 -1.47 -0.86
C TYR A 150 -1.50 -1.21 0.61
N ASP A 151 -1.03 -0.01 0.95
CA ASP A 151 -0.81 0.38 2.35
C ASP A 151 -2.10 0.27 3.19
N ALA A 152 -3.23 0.75 2.65
CA ALA A 152 -4.52 0.64 3.33
C ALA A 152 -4.95 -0.83 3.46
N PHE A 153 -4.77 -1.62 2.41
CA PHE A 153 -5.04 -3.06 2.42
C PHE A 153 -4.16 -3.81 3.44
N LYS A 154 -2.88 -3.46 3.59
CA LYS A 154 -1.97 -4.04 4.59
C LYS A 154 -2.51 -3.84 6.01
N LEU A 155 -2.99 -2.63 6.31
CA LEU A 155 -3.61 -2.31 7.60
C LEU A 155 -4.91 -3.07 7.81
N LEU A 156 -5.72 -3.20 6.75
CA LEU A 156 -6.95 -4.00 6.78
C LEU A 156 -6.65 -5.48 7.09
N CYS A 157 -5.58 -6.03 6.54
CA CYS A 157 -5.13 -7.39 6.86
C CYS A 157 -4.68 -7.54 8.31
N ASN A 158 -4.08 -6.53 8.93
CA ASN A 158 -3.75 -6.58 10.35
C ASN A 158 -5.01 -6.66 11.22
N ILE A 159 -6.05 -5.88 10.88
CA ILE A 159 -7.36 -5.96 11.56
C ILE A 159 -7.94 -7.36 11.39
N HIS A 160 -7.97 -7.87 10.15
CA HIS A 160 -8.47 -9.21 9.85
C HIS A 160 -7.75 -10.30 10.66
N ASP A 161 -6.42 -10.23 10.74
CA ASP A 161 -5.60 -11.19 11.47
C ASP A 161 -5.90 -11.20 12.99
N ASN A 162 -6.09 -10.03 13.60
CA ASN A 162 -6.58 -9.93 14.97
C ASN A 162 -7.94 -10.62 15.15
N VAL A 163 -8.88 -10.40 14.22
CA VAL A 163 -10.22 -11.00 14.26
C VAL A 163 -10.16 -12.51 14.15
N THR A 164 -9.39 -13.06 13.21
CA THR A 164 -9.24 -14.52 13.03
C THR A 164 -8.61 -15.19 14.25
N ARG A 165 -7.72 -14.49 14.98
CA ARG A 165 -7.16 -15.00 16.24
C ARG A 165 -8.04 -14.77 17.47
N ASN A 166 -9.25 -14.21 17.31
CA ASN A 166 -10.13 -13.81 18.40
C ASN A 166 -9.47 -12.84 19.40
N VAL A 167 -8.60 -11.95 18.92
CA VAL A 167 -7.89 -10.95 19.73
C VAL A 167 -8.62 -9.61 19.62
N TYR A 168 -9.42 -9.28 20.65
CA TYR A 168 -10.26 -8.08 20.73
C TYR A 168 -9.74 -7.07 21.77
N ASP A 169 -8.45 -6.74 21.70
CA ASP A 169 -7.76 -5.86 22.63
C ASP A 169 -7.46 -4.48 22.01
N ASN A 170 -6.61 -3.69 22.70
CA ASN A 170 -6.19 -2.37 22.21
C ASN A 170 -5.40 -2.45 20.89
N THR A 171 -4.81 -3.60 20.54
CA THR A 171 -4.10 -3.81 19.28
C THR A 171 -5.06 -3.75 18.10
N LEU A 172 -6.22 -4.40 18.22
CA LEU A 172 -7.27 -4.37 17.19
C LEU A 172 -7.77 -2.94 16.96
N SER A 173 -8.08 -2.21 18.05
CA SER A 173 -8.51 -0.81 17.96
C SER A 173 -7.42 0.10 17.37
N GLY A 174 -6.16 -0.11 17.75
CA GLY A 174 -5.02 0.60 17.16
C GLY A 174 -4.91 0.38 15.66
N ASN A 175 -5.02 -0.88 15.20
CA ASN A 175 -5.02 -1.22 13.78
C ASN A 175 -6.21 -0.57 13.04
N ALA A 176 -7.40 -0.54 13.65
CA ALA A 176 -8.57 0.14 13.09
C ALA A 176 -8.36 1.66 12.95
N ILE A 177 -7.71 2.30 13.93
CA ILE A 177 -7.36 3.73 13.87
C ILE A 177 -6.34 4.00 12.78
N HIS A 178 -5.30 3.17 12.67
CA HIS A 178 -4.31 3.31 11.59
C HIS A 178 -4.95 3.17 10.21
N PHE A 179 -5.83 2.17 10.03
CA PHE A 179 -6.60 2.02 8.79
C PHE A 179 -7.47 3.26 8.52
N PHE A 180 -8.20 3.74 9.52
CA PHE A 180 -9.05 4.93 9.39
C PHE A 180 -8.26 6.16 8.92
N ASN A 181 -7.09 6.42 9.51
CA ASN A 181 -6.25 7.55 9.14
C ASN A 181 -5.77 7.42 7.68
N LYS A 182 -5.20 6.27 7.31
CA LYS A 182 -4.73 6.03 5.94
C LYS A 182 -5.88 6.08 4.93
N TYR A 183 -7.03 5.48 5.25
CA TYR A 183 -8.23 5.54 4.41
C TYR A 183 -8.71 6.98 4.21
N SER A 184 -8.71 7.78 5.27
CA SER A 184 -9.15 9.19 5.20
C SER A 184 -8.27 10.02 4.27
N GLU A 185 -6.95 9.82 4.33
CA GLU A 185 -5.98 10.46 3.42
C GLU A 185 -6.25 10.11 1.97
N ILE A 186 -6.34 8.82 1.63
CA ILE A 186 -6.59 8.39 0.25
C ILE A 186 -8.02 8.75 -0.21
N ASN A 187 -9.01 8.75 0.68
CA ASN A 187 -10.38 9.13 0.36
C ASN A 187 -10.47 10.60 -0.07
N ASP A 188 -9.81 11.52 0.63
CA ASP A 188 -9.87 12.95 0.27
C ASP A 188 -9.32 13.21 -1.14
N TYR A 189 -8.25 12.51 -1.52
CA TYR A 189 -7.63 12.65 -2.83
C TYR A 189 -8.34 11.88 -3.94
N TYR A 190 -8.81 10.66 -3.68
CA TYR A 190 -9.25 9.71 -4.72
C TYR A 190 -10.77 9.48 -4.79
N ASN A 191 -11.58 9.98 -3.85
CA ASN A 191 -13.04 9.81 -3.86
C ASN A 191 -13.73 10.75 -4.87
N ILE A 192 -13.39 10.67 -6.16
CA ILE A 192 -14.17 11.29 -7.25
C ILE A 192 -15.20 10.25 -7.68
N GLU A 193 -16.47 10.63 -7.68
CA GLU A 193 -17.58 9.77 -8.08
C GLU A 193 -17.39 9.19 -9.49
N ASN A 194 -17.80 7.92 -9.67
CA ASN A 194 -17.75 7.21 -10.95
C ASN A 194 -16.34 7.00 -11.53
N THR A 195 -15.28 7.12 -10.72
CA THR A 195 -13.90 6.80 -11.13
C THR A 195 -13.48 5.40 -10.71
N LEU A 196 -12.44 4.85 -11.36
CA LEU A 196 -11.80 3.60 -10.94
C LEU A 196 -11.32 3.68 -9.48
N TYR A 197 -10.74 4.81 -9.09
CA TYR A 197 -10.27 5.01 -7.72
C TYR A 197 -11.40 4.95 -6.68
N SER A 198 -12.55 5.58 -6.94
CA SER A 198 -13.71 5.46 -6.04
C SER A 198 -14.23 4.02 -5.91
N LYS A 199 -14.09 3.20 -6.96
CA LYS A 199 -14.45 1.78 -6.89
C LYS A 199 -13.50 1.02 -5.96
N ILE A 200 -12.19 1.27 -6.03
CA ILE A 200 -11.21 0.66 -5.10
C ILE A 200 -11.50 1.06 -3.65
N LEU A 201 -11.78 2.35 -3.41
CA LEU A 201 -12.17 2.84 -2.09
C LEU A 201 -13.43 2.16 -1.55
N SER A 202 -14.39 1.85 -2.43
CA SER A 202 -15.63 1.14 -2.07
C SER A 202 -15.36 -0.30 -1.64
N PHE A 203 -14.45 -1.01 -2.31
CA PHE A 203 -14.05 -2.37 -1.89
C PHE A 203 -13.35 -2.36 -0.52
N LEU A 204 -12.40 -1.43 -0.31
CA LEU A 204 -11.71 -1.26 0.98
C LEU A 204 -12.69 -0.93 2.11
N SER A 205 -13.62 0.00 1.89
CA SER A 205 -14.60 0.39 2.91
C SER A 205 -15.59 -0.74 3.21
N THR A 206 -16.01 -1.49 2.18
CA THR A 206 -16.88 -2.66 2.34
C THR A 206 -16.19 -3.72 3.20
N ASP A 207 -14.93 -4.04 2.93
CA ASP A 207 -14.20 -5.01 3.73
C ASP A 207 -13.98 -4.56 5.18
N TYR A 208 -13.65 -3.29 5.40
CA TYR A 208 -13.54 -2.73 6.73
C TYR A 208 -14.87 -2.79 7.49
N ASN A 209 -15.98 -2.40 6.86
CA ASN A 209 -17.30 -2.44 7.48
C ASN A 209 -17.75 -3.87 7.81
N ASN A 210 -17.39 -4.84 6.97
CA ASN A 210 -17.62 -6.25 7.26
C ASN A 210 -16.81 -6.72 8.48
N LEU A 211 -15.54 -6.32 8.60
CA LEU A 211 -14.70 -6.64 9.77
C LEU A 211 -15.24 -5.96 11.03
N LYS A 212 -15.57 -4.67 10.95
CA LYS A 212 -16.21 -3.90 12.01
C LYS A 212 -17.46 -4.61 12.54
N THR A 213 -18.36 -5.00 11.65
CA THR A 213 -19.61 -5.69 12.01
C THR A 213 -19.34 -7.02 12.73
N LYS A 214 -18.32 -7.78 12.31
CA LYS A 214 -17.89 -9.00 13.01
C LYS A 214 -17.36 -8.71 14.43
N CYS A 215 -16.77 -7.54 14.66
CA CYS A 215 -16.19 -7.15 15.95
C CYS A 215 -17.18 -6.49 16.91
N ASP A 216 -18.27 -5.89 16.41
CA ASP A 216 -19.17 -5.03 17.19
C ASP A 216 -19.77 -5.71 18.44
N LYS A 217 -19.88 -7.04 18.44
CA LYS A 217 -20.39 -7.81 19.60
C LYS A 217 -19.34 -8.10 20.67
N ASN A 218 -18.06 -8.11 20.30
CA ASN A 218 -16.96 -8.55 21.16
C ASN A 218 -16.11 -7.38 21.70
N LEU A 219 -16.37 -6.15 21.23
CA LEU A 219 -15.65 -4.96 21.63
C LEU A 219 -16.37 -4.16 22.70
N ASP A 220 -15.61 -3.67 23.68
CA ASP A 220 -16.07 -2.66 24.63
C ASP A 220 -16.51 -1.38 23.89
N GLN A 221 -17.47 -0.65 24.45
CA GLN A 221 -17.98 0.58 23.84
C GLN A 221 -16.89 1.65 23.62
N SER A 222 -15.85 1.67 24.46
CA SER A 222 -14.70 2.58 24.35
C SER A 222 -13.70 2.21 23.25
N LYS A 223 -13.82 1.01 22.67
CA LYS A 223 -12.90 0.43 21.68
C LYS A 223 -13.53 0.30 20.28
N LYS A 224 -14.68 0.96 20.07
CA LYS A 224 -15.43 0.92 18.82
C LYS A 224 -14.59 1.41 17.65
N PHE A 225 -14.80 0.76 16.51
CA PHE A 225 -14.14 1.10 15.27
C PHE A 225 -14.58 2.48 14.77
N PRO A 226 -13.63 3.32 14.32
CA PRO A 226 -13.96 4.59 13.66
C PRO A 226 -14.94 4.39 12.50
N ILE A 227 -15.76 5.41 12.25
CA ILE A 227 -16.64 5.46 11.08
C ILE A 227 -15.84 6.07 9.94
N LEU A 228 -15.77 5.39 8.81
CA LEU A 228 -15.04 5.89 7.64
C LEU A 228 -15.75 7.13 7.04
N PRO A 229 -14.98 8.11 6.51
CA PRO A 229 -15.56 9.21 5.76
C PRO A 229 -16.20 8.69 4.46
N THR A 230 -17.38 9.21 4.12
CA THR A 230 -18.10 8.88 2.88
C THR A 230 -17.90 9.92 1.77
N GLU A 231 -17.55 11.15 2.14
CA GLU A 231 -17.22 12.24 1.23
C GLU A 231 -15.77 12.66 1.42
N ARG A 232 -15.23 13.43 0.45
CA ARG A 232 -13.95 14.12 0.62
C ARG A 232 -14.07 15.14 1.75
N ALA A 233 -13.06 15.23 2.61
CA ALA A 233 -13.01 16.24 3.66
C ALA A 233 -13.05 17.65 3.04
N THR A 234 -12.38 17.86 1.91
CA THR A 234 -12.44 19.10 1.12
C THR A 234 -13.86 19.43 0.64
N LYS A 235 -14.62 18.43 0.15
CA LYS A 235 -16.01 18.62 -0.28
C LYS A 235 -16.93 18.94 0.90
N THR A 236 -16.76 18.26 2.03
CA THR A 236 -17.53 18.53 3.26
C THR A 236 -17.20 19.91 3.82
N PHE A 237 -15.92 20.31 3.84
CA PHE A 237 -15.49 21.64 4.24
C PHE A 237 -16.14 22.69 3.33
N LEU A 238 -16.05 22.57 1.99
CA LEU A 238 -16.69 23.50 1.04
C LEU A 238 -18.22 23.57 1.19
N ARG A 239 -18.88 22.45 1.51
CA ARG A 239 -20.33 22.41 1.74
C ARG A 239 -20.74 23.03 3.08
N GLN A 240 -19.92 22.88 4.11
CA GLN A 240 -20.08 23.62 5.37
C GLN A 240 -19.69 25.10 5.20
N SER A 241 -18.81 25.39 4.25
CA SER A 241 -18.33 26.74 3.93
C SER A 241 -19.41 27.65 3.35
N SER A 242 -20.36 27.07 2.60
CA SER A 242 -21.47 27.82 2.00
C SER A 242 -22.48 28.33 3.03
N ILE A 243 -22.38 27.87 4.29
CA ILE A 243 -23.06 28.44 5.45
C ILE A 243 -22.01 29.28 6.21
N GLN A 244 -21.83 30.53 5.76
CA GLN A 244 -21.02 31.58 6.38
C GLN A 244 -19.60 31.16 6.83
N ILE A 245 -18.68 30.93 5.91
CA ILE A 245 -17.26 31.16 6.23
C ILE A 245 -16.98 32.66 6.15
N SER A 246 -16.87 33.26 7.33
CA SER A 246 -16.00 34.41 7.54
C SER A 246 -14.60 33.98 7.09
N VAL A 247 -14.17 34.50 5.95
CA VAL A 247 -12.88 34.21 5.33
C VAL A 247 -11.79 34.75 6.26
N VAL A 248 -11.21 33.89 7.09
CA VAL A 248 -9.84 34.15 7.54
C VAL A 248 -8.97 33.91 6.31
N PRO A 249 -8.34 34.94 5.74
CA PRO A 249 -7.72 34.81 4.44
C PRO A 249 -6.51 33.87 4.57
N MET A 250 -6.40 32.96 3.59
CA MET A 250 -5.32 31.98 3.41
C MET A 250 -3.91 32.58 3.52
N THR A 251 -3.82 33.91 3.39
CA THR A 251 -2.62 34.73 3.63
C THR A 251 -2.07 34.59 5.05
N PHE A 252 -2.89 34.41 6.09
CA PHE A 252 -2.40 34.27 7.47
C PHE A 252 -1.68 32.93 7.72
N ILE A 253 -2.15 31.84 7.09
CA ILE A 253 -1.52 30.51 7.20
C ILE A 253 -0.17 30.51 6.47
N PHE A 254 -0.11 31.12 5.29
CA PHE A 254 1.14 31.29 4.55
C PHE A 254 2.16 32.16 5.31
N CYS A 255 1.71 33.26 5.93
CA CYS A 255 2.57 34.09 6.78
C CYS A 255 3.13 33.31 7.98
N ALA A 256 2.32 32.48 8.64
CA ALA A 256 2.77 31.65 9.76
C ALA A 256 3.82 30.61 9.34
N LEU A 257 3.63 29.96 8.19
CA LEU A 257 4.59 29.01 7.62
C LEU A 257 5.92 29.67 7.26
N LEU A 258 5.89 30.87 6.66
CA LEU A 258 7.11 31.63 6.33
C LEU A 258 7.87 32.07 7.59
N ILE A 259 7.16 32.52 8.63
CA ILE A 259 7.77 32.89 9.93
C ILE A 259 8.40 31.65 10.59
N TYR A 260 7.71 30.51 10.59
CA TYR A 260 8.22 29.25 11.14
C TYR A 260 9.48 28.78 10.41
N LEU A 261 9.46 28.76 9.08
CA LEU A 261 10.62 28.42 8.24
C LEU A 261 11.80 29.38 8.50
N GLY A 262 11.54 30.68 8.65
CA GLY A 262 12.55 31.68 8.99
C GLY A 262 13.22 31.43 10.35
N ILE A 263 12.44 31.03 11.37
CA ILE A 263 12.96 30.69 12.70
C ILE A 263 13.82 29.41 12.64
N VAL A 264 13.35 28.37 11.96
CA VAL A 264 14.08 27.10 11.77
C VAL A 264 15.39 27.33 11.01
N TYR A 265 15.34 28.11 9.93
CA TYR A 265 16.51 28.44 9.12
C TYR A 265 17.55 29.25 9.91
N LYS A 266 17.12 30.26 10.68
CA LYS A 266 18.02 31.07 11.53
C LYS A 266 18.70 30.23 12.60
N ARG A 267 17.97 29.30 13.24
CA ARG A 267 18.52 28.38 14.25
C ARG A 267 19.53 27.40 13.65
N SER A 268 19.25 26.85 12.47
CA SER A 268 20.16 25.95 11.75
C SER A 268 21.46 26.65 11.31
N SER A 269 21.35 27.86 10.73
CA SER A 269 22.50 28.66 10.29
C SER A 269 23.43 29.05 11.46
N PHE A 270 22.85 29.38 12.61
CA PHE A 270 23.61 29.68 13.82
C PHE A 270 24.40 28.46 14.32
N ASP A 271 23.78 27.28 14.33
CA ASP A 271 24.44 26.05 14.77
C ASP A 271 25.57 25.64 13.81
N PHE A 272 25.38 25.84 12.51
CA PHE A 272 26.41 25.62 11.49
C PHE A 272 27.61 26.57 11.65
N ARG A 273 27.38 27.88 11.86
CA ARG A 273 28.45 28.86 12.11
C ARG A 273 29.26 28.50 13.35
N LYS A 274 28.59 28.02 14.41
CA LYS A 274 29.24 27.58 15.65
C LYS A 274 30.13 26.34 15.44
N ARG A 275 29.70 25.39 14.60
CA ARG A 275 30.51 24.22 14.21
C ARG A 275 31.74 24.63 13.40
N ILE A 276 31.61 25.55 12.44
CA ILE A 276 32.73 26.07 11.64
C ILE A 276 33.75 26.79 12.52
N GLN A 277 33.31 27.66 13.45
CA GLN A 277 34.24 28.33 14.38
C GLN A 277 35.02 27.33 15.24
N LYS A 278 34.36 26.27 15.72
CA LYS A 278 34.99 25.21 16.52
C LYS A 278 36.01 24.40 15.70
N LEU A 279 35.72 24.14 14.42
CA LEU A 279 36.65 23.51 13.47
C LEU A 279 37.87 24.40 13.20
N ASN A 280 37.68 25.69 12.92
CA ASN A 280 38.77 26.63 12.69
C ASN A 280 39.71 26.76 13.90
N LEU A 281 39.16 26.77 15.13
CA LEU A 281 39.96 26.77 16.35
C LEU A 281 40.77 25.47 16.54
N ARG A 282 40.23 24.31 16.14
CA ARG A 282 40.96 23.02 16.16
C ARG A 282 42.09 23.01 15.14
N ILE A 283 41.82 23.47 13.91
CA ILE A 283 42.83 23.59 12.85
C ILE A 283 43.97 24.49 13.33
N LYS A 284 43.67 25.69 13.87
CA LYS A 284 44.68 26.63 14.37
C LYS A 284 45.55 26.05 15.50
N LYS A 285 44.97 25.21 16.38
CA LYS A 285 45.72 24.49 17.42
C LYS A 285 46.64 23.42 16.86
N ILE A 286 46.21 22.70 15.81
CA ILE A 286 47.02 21.69 15.13
C ILE A 286 48.18 22.35 14.39
N THR A 287 47.92 23.43 13.63
CA THR A 287 48.98 24.16 12.90
C THR A 287 50.04 24.73 13.85
N LYS A 288 49.65 25.21 15.04
CA LYS A 288 50.60 25.70 16.05
C LYS A 288 51.47 24.60 16.68
N LYS A 289 51.01 23.35 16.69
CA LYS A 289 51.81 22.19 17.13
C LYS A 289 52.76 21.67 16.07
N ILE A 290 52.49 21.94 14.79
CA ILE A 290 53.34 21.50 13.67
C ILE A 290 54.51 22.47 13.44
N ASN A 291 54.32 23.75 13.74
CA ASN A 291 55.33 24.80 13.53
C ASN A 291 56.26 25.02 14.74
N HIS A 292 56.34 24.06 15.66
CA HIS A 292 57.12 24.16 16.89
C HIS A 292 57.93 22.91 17.18
#